data_AF-A0A925VT37-F1
#
_entry.id   AF-A0A925VT37-F1
#
_cell.length_a   1.000
_cell.length_b   1.000
_cell.length_c   1.000
_cell.angle_alpha   90.00
_cell.angle_beta   90.00
_cell.angle_gamma   90.00
#
_symmetry.space_group_name_H-M   'P 1'
#
loop_
_entity.id
_entity.type
_entity.pdbx_description
1 polymer ?
#
loop_
_entity_poly.entity_id
_entity_poly.type
_entity_poly.pdbx_seq_one_letter_code
_entity_poly.pdbx_strand_id
1 'polypeptide(L)'
;MVALSPATGGFAPRRPTPHPNPGASYLPVLLRRQPTPAGGLRYAVTSYWEERLGSQTRRDALTHTLTMHAQPEADQWVVALEATPPTSFKSDLSALEQVLHQLSGLYRRLVLRLTPDGRPVALLNHAEILGTWHTLQQELTAQSGGKDDVTQLLLTDLDALLQAPGPLLASLRYNYLYEALLANCYGQHFESGVRYEQPRRFAHFFSDTDLWLAERLTVAAPPAPGRVALHCDGHLHDARTPATPNPGRTNAS
;
A
#
# COMPACT_ATOMS: atom_id res chain seq x y z
N MET A 1 15.38 -12.80 22.96
CA MET A 1 15.32 -12.44 21.52
C MET A 1 14.65 -13.58 20.79
N VAL A 2 13.33 -13.53 20.63
CA VAL A 2 12.62 -14.53 19.81
C VAL A 2 12.74 -14.05 18.37
N ALA A 3 13.52 -14.77 17.57
CA ALA A 3 13.53 -14.57 16.13
C ALA A 3 12.12 -14.92 15.62
N LEU A 4 11.32 -13.90 15.31
CA LEU A 4 10.12 -14.09 14.52
C LEU A 4 10.58 -14.57 13.14
N SER A 5 10.44 -15.88 12.89
CA SER A 5 10.60 -16.43 11.55
C SER A 5 9.78 -15.57 10.59
N PRO A 6 10.35 -15.11 9.46
CA PRO A 6 9.55 -14.45 8.46
C PRO A 6 8.54 -15.50 7.99
N ALA A 7 7.27 -15.31 8.37
CA ALA A 7 6.19 -16.14 7.83
C ALA A 7 6.38 -16.15 6.32
N THR A 8 6.57 -17.34 5.75
CA THR A 8 6.42 -17.61 4.33
C THR A 8 5.02 -17.12 3.95
N GLY A 9 4.95 -15.86 3.51
CA GLY A 9 3.75 -15.04 3.48
C GLY A 9 2.87 -15.42 2.31
N GLY A 10 2.23 -16.58 2.40
CA GLY A 10 1.20 -17.02 1.48
C GLY A 10 -0.18 -16.92 2.11
N PHE A 11 -1.18 -16.85 1.25
CA PHE A 11 -2.57 -16.93 1.65
C PHE A 11 -2.90 -18.36 2.10
N ALA A 12 -3.44 -18.52 3.31
CA ALA A 12 -3.85 -19.83 3.81
C ALA A 12 -5.35 -20.07 3.53
N PRO A 13 -5.74 -21.25 3.01
CA PRO A 13 -7.15 -21.57 2.83
C PRO A 13 -7.81 -21.71 4.19
N ARG A 14 -8.97 -21.07 4.39
CA ARG A 14 -9.71 -21.17 5.66
C ARG A 14 -11.05 -21.86 5.55
N ARG A 15 -11.82 -21.59 4.49
CA ARG A 15 -13.15 -22.19 4.32
C ARG A 15 -13.54 -22.26 2.84
N PRO A 16 -14.24 -23.32 2.41
CA PRO A 16 -15.03 -23.28 1.20
C PRO A 16 -16.11 -22.20 1.38
N THR A 17 -16.19 -21.25 0.45
CA THR A 17 -17.39 -20.46 0.23
C THR A 17 -18.35 -21.24 -0.67
N PRO A 18 -19.67 -21.16 -0.43
CA PRO A 18 -20.65 -21.75 -1.33
C PRO A 18 -20.39 -21.25 -2.76
N HIS A 19 -20.32 -22.16 -3.73
CA HIS A 19 -20.13 -21.77 -5.12
C HIS A 19 -21.31 -20.88 -5.54
N PRO A 20 -21.08 -19.71 -6.18
CA PRO A 20 -22.17 -18.82 -6.60
C PRO A 20 -23.12 -19.50 -7.61
N ASN A 21 -22.61 -20.51 -8.34
CA ASN A 21 -23.39 -21.39 -9.20
C ASN A 21 -23.34 -22.84 -8.69
N PRO A 22 -24.36 -23.35 -7.99
CA PRO A 22 -24.40 -24.75 -7.58
C PRO A 22 -24.32 -25.65 -8.83
N GLY A 23 -23.21 -26.38 -8.98
CA GLY A 23 -22.96 -27.29 -10.11
C GLY A 23 -21.78 -26.94 -11.03
N ALA A 24 -21.14 -25.77 -10.88
CA ALA A 24 -19.91 -25.50 -11.62
C ALA A 24 -18.70 -26.17 -10.95
N SER A 25 -17.83 -26.77 -11.76
CA SER A 25 -16.60 -27.40 -11.28
C SER A 25 -15.65 -26.36 -10.70
N TYR A 26 -15.14 -26.62 -9.50
CA TYR A 26 -14.02 -25.90 -8.92
C TYR A 26 -12.77 -26.11 -9.80
N LEU A 27 -12.36 -25.10 -10.55
CA LEU A 27 -11.12 -25.16 -11.31
C LEU A 27 -9.98 -24.58 -10.47
N PRO A 28 -8.87 -25.32 -10.29
CA PRO A 28 -7.67 -24.75 -9.70
C PRO A 28 -7.09 -23.70 -10.64
N VAL A 29 -6.82 -22.53 -10.08
CA VAL A 29 -6.25 -21.36 -10.74
C VAL A 29 -4.85 -21.16 -10.18
N LEU A 30 -3.84 -21.30 -11.04
CA LEU A 30 -2.47 -20.90 -10.70
C LEU A 30 -2.24 -19.46 -11.19
N LEU A 31 -2.06 -18.53 -10.27
CA LEU A 31 -1.75 -17.16 -10.63
C LEU A 31 -0.30 -17.06 -11.09
N ARG A 32 -0.10 -16.58 -12.32
CA ARG A 32 1.22 -16.28 -12.87
C ARG A 32 1.29 -14.81 -13.21
N ARG A 33 2.39 -14.18 -12.82
CA ARG A 33 2.68 -12.81 -13.24
C ARG A 33 3.04 -12.84 -14.72
N GLN A 34 2.55 -11.85 -15.46
CA GLN A 34 2.83 -11.66 -16.87
C GLN A 34 3.51 -10.30 -17.08
N PRO A 35 4.39 -10.16 -18.08
CA PRO A 35 4.89 -8.86 -18.48
C PRO A 35 3.73 -7.94 -18.85
N THR A 36 3.85 -6.67 -18.51
CA THR A 36 2.87 -5.65 -18.93
C THR A 36 3.00 -5.38 -20.43
N PRO A 37 1.92 -4.95 -21.12
CA PRO A 37 2.02 -4.48 -22.49
C PRO A 37 2.97 -3.27 -22.60
N ALA A 38 3.39 -2.92 -23.82
CA ALA A 38 4.37 -1.85 -24.06
C ALA A 38 3.98 -0.50 -23.43
N GLY A 39 2.68 -0.17 -23.41
CA GLY A 39 2.14 1.04 -22.77
C GLY A 39 1.90 0.94 -21.25
N GLY A 40 2.27 -0.18 -20.62
CA GLY A 40 2.00 -0.44 -19.21
C GLY A 40 0.55 -0.78 -18.91
N LEU A 41 0.26 -1.12 -17.66
CA LEU A 41 -1.09 -1.26 -17.12
C LEU A 41 -1.44 0.00 -16.34
N ARG A 42 -2.53 0.65 -16.72
CA ARG A 42 -2.98 1.91 -16.11
C ARG A 42 -4.10 1.66 -15.11
N TYR A 43 -3.96 2.23 -13.92
CA TYR A 43 -4.89 2.16 -12.81
C TYR A 43 -5.25 3.57 -12.34
N ALA A 44 -6.47 3.74 -11.86
CA ALA A 44 -6.85 4.90 -11.05
C ALA A 44 -7.04 4.42 -9.62
N VAL A 45 -6.40 5.09 -8.66
CA VAL A 45 -6.59 4.84 -7.24
C VAL A 45 -7.22 6.09 -6.65
N THR A 46 -8.42 5.91 -6.11
CA THR A 46 -9.18 6.98 -5.45
C THR A 46 -9.24 6.68 -3.96
N SER A 47 -8.62 7.55 -3.17
CA SER A 47 -8.69 7.51 -1.71
C SER A 47 -9.80 8.45 -1.26
N TYR A 48 -10.74 7.95 -0.47
CA TYR A 48 -11.79 8.75 0.16
C TYR A 48 -11.49 8.89 1.65
N TRP A 49 -11.61 10.08 2.21
CA TRP A 49 -11.55 10.28 3.65
C TRP A 49 -12.69 11.17 4.13
N GLU A 50 -13.01 11.00 5.41
CA GLU A 50 -14.00 11.79 6.11
C GLU A 50 -13.31 12.44 7.31
N GLU A 51 -13.28 13.77 7.33
CA GLU A 51 -12.80 14.56 8.46
C GLU A 51 -14.01 15.00 9.29
N ARG A 52 -13.91 14.82 10.62
CA ARG A 52 -14.95 15.23 11.57
C ARG A 52 -14.39 16.28 12.52
N LEU A 53 -14.90 17.51 12.40
CA LEU A 53 -14.51 18.67 13.22
C LEU A 53 -15.74 19.16 13.99
N GLY A 54 -15.86 18.74 15.25
CA GLY A 54 -17.06 19.01 16.05
C GLY A 54 -18.30 18.37 15.41
N SER A 55 -19.29 19.19 15.04
CA SER A 55 -20.51 18.73 14.34
C SER A 55 -20.36 18.71 12.81
N GLN A 56 -19.26 19.22 12.26
CA GLN A 56 -19.04 19.27 10.82
C GLN A 56 -18.39 17.97 10.34
N THR A 57 -18.94 17.42 9.27
CA THR A 57 -18.36 16.29 8.55
C THR A 57 -18.00 16.75 7.16
N ARG A 58 -16.73 16.57 6.80
CA ARG A 58 -16.19 16.90 5.50
C ARG A 58 -15.74 15.61 4.83
N ARG A 59 -16.08 15.43 3.56
CA ARG A 59 -15.65 14.27 2.76
C ARG A 59 -14.88 14.77 1.57
N ASP A 60 -13.71 14.19 1.35
CA ASP A 60 -12.87 14.52 0.22
C ASP A 60 -12.40 13.23 -0.46
N ALA A 61 -11.94 13.39 -1.70
CA ALA A 61 -11.37 12.32 -2.50
C ALA A 61 -10.09 12.81 -3.19
N LEU A 62 -9.08 11.93 -3.19
CA LEU A 62 -7.81 12.11 -3.88
C LEU A 62 -7.69 11.00 -4.91
N THR A 63 -7.57 11.37 -6.18
CA THR A 63 -7.35 10.40 -7.26
C THR A 63 -5.94 10.50 -7.79
N HIS A 64 -5.27 9.37 -7.93
CA HIS A 64 -4.00 9.25 -8.63
C HIS A 64 -4.16 8.25 -9.77
N THR A 65 -3.54 8.55 -10.92
CA THR A 65 -3.32 7.53 -11.94
C THR A 65 -1.96 6.90 -11.72
N LEU A 66 -1.88 5.57 -11.76
CA LEU A 66 -0.62 4.83 -11.82
C LEU A 66 -0.50 4.08 -13.13
N THR A 67 0.68 4.12 -13.74
CA THR A 67 1.06 3.23 -14.82
C THR A 67 2.11 2.26 -14.30
N MET A 68 1.82 0.96 -14.41
CA MET A 68 2.72 -0.10 -14.02
C MET A 68 3.36 -0.72 -15.26
N HIS A 69 4.69 -0.84 -15.24
CA HIS A 69 5.46 -1.64 -16.18
C HIS A 69 6.14 -2.77 -15.42
N ALA A 70 5.86 -4.02 -15.76
CA ALA A 70 6.48 -5.18 -15.14
C ALA A 70 7.17 -6.03 -16.20
N GLN A 71 8.44 -6.37 -15.96
CA GLN A 71 9.24 -7.24 -16.82
C GLN A 71 9.98 -8.28 -15.96
N PRO A 72 10.13 -9.52 -16.44
CA PRO A 72 10.99 -10.50 -15.78
C PRO A 72 12.46 -10.12 -16.00
N GLU A 73 13.26 -10.22 -14.95
CA GLU A 73 14.72 -10.06 -14.97
C GLU A 73 15.33 -11.27 -14.25
N ALA A 74 15.91 -12.21 -15.00
CA ALA A 74 16.38 -13.50 -14.49
C ALA A 74 15.31 -14.26 -13.69
N ASP A 75 15.55 -14.54 -12.40
CA ASP A 75 14.63 -15.22 -11.47
C ASP A 75 13.72 -14.25 -10.70
N GLN A 76 13.68 -12.98 -11.10
CA GLN A 76 12.99 -11.91 -10.41
C GLN A 76 12.15 -11.06 -11.37
N TRP A 77 11.45 -10.08 -10.80
CA TRP A 77 10.69 -9.10 -11.57
C TRP A 77 11.19 -7.70 -11.27
N VAL A 78 11.30 -6.88 -12.31
CA VAL A 78 11.45 -5.44 -12.18
C VAL A 78 10.13 -4.79 -12.50
N VAL A 79 9.65 -3.97 -11.58
CA VAL A 79 8.39 -3.23 -11.72
C VAL A 79 8.66 -1.74 -11.58
N ALA A 80 8.36 -0.98 -12.63
CA ALA A 80 8.30 0.47 -12.58
C ALA A 80 6.85 0.92 -12.36
N LEU A 81 6.63 1.77 -11.36
CA LEU A 81 5.35 2.39 -11.04
C LEU A 81 5.50 3.89 -11.25
N GLU A 82 4.70 4.44 -12.14
CA GLU A 82 4.69 5.86 -12.46
C GLU A 82 3.34 6.46 -12.06
N ALA A 83 3.35 7.34 -11.07
CA ALA A 83 2.16 8.02 -10.59
C ALA A 83 2.05 9.42 -11.22
N THR A 84 0.83 9.81 -11.60
CA THR A 84 0.53 11.22 -11.84
C THR A 84 0.42 11.97 -10.52
N PRO A 85 0.61 13.30 -10.52
CA PRO A 85 0.24 14.12 -9.37
C PRO A 85 -1.21 13.82 -8.93
N PRO A 86 -1.49 13.82 -7.63
CA PRO A 86 -2.84 13.71 -7.12
C PRO A 86 -3.73 14.78 -7.73
N THR A 87 -4.96 14.43 -8.08
CA THR A 87 -6.02 15.41 -8.31
C THR A 87 -6.95 15.41 -7.11
N SER A 88 -7.02 16.56 -6.43
CA SER A 88 -8.02 16.80 -5.39
C SER A 88 -9.28 17.41 -5.99
N PHE A 89 -10.44 17.03 -5.49
CA PHE A 89 -11.71 17.68 -5.84
C PHE A 89 -11.94 18.99 -5.08
N LYS A 90 -11.12 19.28 -4.07
CA LYS A 90 -11.16 20.50 -3.26
C LYS A 90 -10.37 21.61 -3.94
N SER A 91 -10.97 22.80 -4.07
CA SER A 91 -10.31 23.97 -4.65
C SER A 91 -9.42 24.75 -3.66
N ASP A 92 -9.61 24.56 -2.34
CA ASP A 92 -8.99 25.34 -1.26
C ASP A 92 -8.08 24.50 -0.35
N LEU A 93 -7.04 23.85 -0.90
CA LEU A 93 -6.12 23.02 -0.09
C LEU A 93 -5.56 23.81 1.12
N SER A 94 -5.64 23.21 2.30
CA SER A 94 -4.97 23.68 3.52
C SER A 94 -3.46 23.61 3.36
N ALA A 95 -2.72 24.30 4.25
CA ALA A 95 -1.25 24.30 4.20
C ALA A 95 -0.65 22.87 4.25
N LEU A 96 -1.16 22.01 5.14
CA LEU A 96 -0.72 20.62 5.21
C LEU A 96 -1.05 19.84 3.93
N GLU A 97 -2.24 20.02 3.36
CA GLU A 97 -2.62 19.36 2.09
C GLU A 97 -1.73 19.83 0.93
N GLN A 98 -1.31 21.09 0.90
CA GLN A 98 -0.36 21.61 -0.09
C GLN A 98 1.01 20.95 0.06
N VAL A 99 1.52 20.83 1.29
CA VAL A 99 2.77 20.12 1.59
C VAL A 99 2.67 18.65 1.16
N LEU A 100 1.61 17.93 1.56
CA LEU A 100 1.39 16.53 1.17
C LEU A 100 1.27 16.37 -0.36
N HIS A 101 0.62 17.31 -1.03
CA HIS A 101 0.54 17.33 -2.49
C HIS A 101 1.93 17.49 -3.12
N GLN A 102 2.80 18.37 -2.60
CA GLN A 102 4.18 18.50 -3.09
C GLN A 102 4.99 17.22 -2.82
N LEU A 103 4.87 16.66 -1.62
CA LEU A 103 5.54 15.41 -1.22
C LEU A 103 5.12 14.20 -2.06
N SER A 104 3.93 14.22 -2.67
CA SER A 104 3.51 13.17 -3.62
C SER A 104 4.48 13.01 -4.80
N GLY A 105 5.21 14.07 -5.16
CA GLY A 105 6.25 14.04 -6.19
C GLY A 105 7.39 13.06 -5.87
N LEU A 106 7.63 12.79 -4.59
CA LEU A 106 8.69 11.90 -4.13
C LEU A 106 8.52 10.45 -4.59
N TYR A 107 7.26 10.02 -4.73
CA TYR A 107 6.89 8.67 -5.18
C TYR A 107 6.33 8.66 -6.60
N ARG A 108 6.57 9.73 -7.38
CA ARG A 108 6.12 9.84 -8.77
C ARG A 108 6.64 8.68 -9.61
N ARG A 109 7.85 8.21 -9.35
CA ARG A 109 8.44 7.05 -10.02
C ARG A 109 9.13 6.14 -9.01
N LEU A 110 8.66 4.91 -8.91
CA LEU A 110 9.27 3.86 -8.11
C LEU A 110 9.70 2.72 -9.02
N VAL A 111 10.94 2.29 -8.90
CA VAL A 111 11.45 1.10 -9.59
C VAL A 111 11.79 0.07 -8.53
N LEU A 112 11.02 -1.02 -8.51
CA LEU A 112 11.09 -2.06 -7.51
C LEU A 112 11.55 -3.37 -8.12
N ARG A 113 12.31 -4.12 -7.33
CA ARG A 113 12.61 -5.52 -7.59
C ARG A 113 11.73 -6.38 -6.72
N LEU A 114 11.10 -7.38 -7.32
CA LEU A 114 10.21 -8.32 -6.65
C LEU A 114 10.72 -9.75 -6.80
N THR A 115 10.41 -10.58 -5.82
CA THR A 115 10.49 -12.04 -5.93
C THR A 115 9.42 -12.58 -6.89
N PRO A 116 9.54 -13.85 -7.35
CA PRO A 116 8.55 -14.49 -8.21
C PRO A 116 7.10 -14.46 -7.70
N ASP A 117 6.89 -14.49 -6.39
CA ASP A 117 5.59 -14.45 -5.71
C ASP A 117 5.00 -13.03 -5.63
N GLY A 118 5.78 -11.99 -5.95
CA GLY A 118 5.34 -10.59 -6.01
C GLY A 118 5.80 -9.72 -4.85
N ARG A 119 6.54 -10.25 -3.87
CA ARG A 119 7.02 -9.48 -2.72
C ARG A 119 8.15 -8.51 -3.12
N PRO A 120 8.09 -7.22 -2.74
CA PRO A 120 9.19 -6.28 -2.92
C PRO A 120 10.42 -6.66 -2.11
N VAL A 121 11.60 -6.65 -2.75
CA VAL A 121 12.90 -6.97 -2.12
C VAL A 121 13.96 -5.90 -2.30
N ALA A 122 13.84 -5.01 -3.28
CA ALA A 122 14.73 -3.86 -3.42
C ALA A 122 14.03 -2.67 -4.08
N LEU A 123 14.50 -1.47 -3.75
CA LEU A 123 14.20 -0.22 -4.43
C LEU A 123 15.41 0.16 -5.31
N LEU A 124 15.23 0.15 -6.62
CA LEU A 124 16.31 0.28 -7.60
C LEU A 124 16.64 1.73 -7.95
N ASN A 125 15.69 2.66 -7.79
CA ASN A 125 15.88 4.08 -8.10
C ASN A 125 15.98 4.99 -6.86
N HIS A 126 16.52 4.47 -5.75
CA HIS A 126 16.66 5.23 -4.50
C HIS A 126 17.43 6.55 -4.65
N ALA A 127 18.50 6.58 -5.45
CA ALA A 127 19.27 7.80 -5.69
C ALA A 127 18.46 8.89 -6.42
N GLU A 128 17.55 8.51 -7.33
CA GLU A 128 16.63 9.45 -8.02
C GLU A 128 15.63 10.07 -7.03
N ILE A 129 15.13 9.24 -6.11
CA ILE A 129 14.21 9.67 -5.04
C ILE A 129 14.93 10.63 -4.08
N LEU A 130 16.16 10.33 -3.68
CA LEU A 130 16.97 11.24 -2.88
C LEU A 130 17.20 12.57 -3.60
N GLY A 131 17.55 12.56 -4.89
CA GLY A 131 17.69 13.80 -5.67
C GLY A 131 16.39 14.63 -5.66
N THR A 132 15.25 13.98 -5.86
CA THR A 132 13.93 14.63 -5.77
C THR A 132 13.64 15.20 -4.39
N TRP A 133 13.99 14.45 -3.33
CA TRP A 133 13.82 14.87 -1.94
C TRP A 133 14.59 16.16 -1.62
N HIS A 134 15.87 16.25 -2.00
CA HIS A 134 16.68 17.43 -1.72
C HIS A 134 16.06 18.69 -2.35
N THR A 135 15.55 18.59 -3.58
CA THR A 135 14.84 19.70 -4.23
C THR A 135 13.58 20.08 -3.47
N LEU A 136 12.72 19.11 -3.14
CA LEU A 136 11.47 19.36 -2.41
C LEU A 136 11.70 19.94 -1.02
N GLN A 137 12.72 19.45 -0.29
CA GLN A 137 13.08 19.95 1.04
C GLN A 137 13.47 21.43 0.99
N GLN A 138 14.26 21.84 -0.03
CA GLN A 138 14.62 23.24 -0.23
C GLN A 138 13.41 24.11 -0.54
N GLU A 139 12.52 23.65 -1.43
CA GLU A 139 11.29 24.37 -1.79
C GLU A 139 10.35 24.55 -0.58
N LEU A 140 10.12 23.48 0.19
CA LEU A 140 9.28 23.49 1.38
C LEU A 140 9.84 24.38 2.50
N THR A 141 11.17 24.36 2.69
CA THR A 141 11.84 25.23 3.68
C THR A 141 11.73 26.70 3.28
N ALA A 142 11.90 27.01 1.99
CA ALA A 142 11.74 28.37 1.49
C ALA A 142 10.30 28.89 1.63
N GLN A 143 9.30 28.05 1.35
CA GLN A 143 7.88 28.42 1.45
C GLN A 143 7.41 28.62 2.90
N SER A 144 7.87 27.77 3.83
CA SER A 144 7.51 27.86 5.26
C SER A 144 8.26 28.95 6.03
N GLY A 145 9.26 29.60 5.39
CA GLY A 145 10.13 30.57 6.05
C GLY A 145 10.98 29.99 7.18
N GLY A 146 11.13 28.65 7.24
CA GLY A 146 11.96 27.94 8.21
C GLY A 146 11.50 28.00 9.67
N LYS A 147 10.27 28.47 9.95
CA LYS A 147 9.74 28.63 11.32
C LYS A 147 8.49 27.82 11.65
N ASP A 148 7.96 27.07 10.67
CA ASP A 148 6.81 26.19 10.91
C ASP A 148 7.27 24.86 11.52
N ASP A 149 7.07 24.70 12.82
CA ASP A 149 7.51 23.52 13.58
C ASP A 149 6.94 22.20 13.01
N VAL A 150 5.71 22.24 12.47
CA VAL A 150 5.06 21.06 11.87
C VAL A 150 5.77 20.66 10.57
N THR A 151 6.01 21.61 9.67
CA THR A 151 6.79 21.36 8.44
C THR A 151 8.19 20.87 8.79
N GLN A 152 8.88 21.48 9.77
CA GLN A 152 10.23 21.06 10.14
C GLN A 152 10.28 19.64 10.71
N LEU A 153 9.30 19.26 11.53
CA LEU A 153 9.17 17.89 12.04
C LEU A 153 8.97 16.90 10.90
N LEU A 154 8.02 17.19 9.99
CA LEU A 154 7.76 16.36 8.80
C LEU A 154 9.01 16.21 7.91
N LEU A 155 9.75 17.31 7.69
CA LEU A 155 10.97 17.29 6.90
C LEU A 155 12.05 16.42 7.56
N THR A 156 12.19 16.50 8.88
CA THR A 156 13.19 15.72 9.63
C THR A 156 12.87 14.22 9.58
N ASP A 157 11.61 13.85 9.80
CA ASP A 157 11.19 12.45 9.79
C ASP A 157 11.32 11.82 8.40
N LEU A 158 10.97 12.56 7.36
CA LEU A 158 11.15 12.13 5.98
C LEU A 158 12.63 12.00 5.60
N ASP A 159 13.47 12.94 6.02
CA ASP A 159 14.90 12.85 5.75
C ASP A 159 15.48 11.55 6.32
N ALA A 160 15.21 11.27 7.60
CA ALA A 160 15.66 10.05 8.26
C ALA A 160 15.15 8.77 7.56
N LEU A 161 13.89 8.76 7.11
CA LEU A 161 13.30 7.63 6.38
C LEU A 161 13.99 7.39 5.03
N LEU A 162 14.38 8.47 4.35
CA LEU A 162 14.89 8.43 2.98
C LEU A 162 16.38 8.16 2.90
N GLN A 163 17.16 8.32 3.98
CA GLN A 163 18.61 8.09 3.95
C GLN A 163 19.01 6.66 3.54
N ALA A 164 18.13 5.68 3.71
CA ALA A 164 18.40 4.29 3.36
C ALA A 164 17.27 3.66 2.55
N PRO A 165 17.57 2.78 1.57
CA PRO A 165 16.55 2.15 0.75
C PRO A 165 15.68 1.15 1.53
N GLY A 166 16.21 0.55 2.60
CA GLY A 166 15.49 -0.45 3.42
C GLY A 166 14.28 0.12 4.15
N PRO A 167 14.44 1.17 5.00
CA PRO A 167 13.33 1.85 5.66
C PRO A 167 12.26 2.38 4.68
N LEU A 168 12.69 2.98 3.57
CA LEU A 168 11.77 3.42 2.51
C LEU A 168 11.03 2.24 1.86
N LEU A 169 11.72 1.16 1.51
CA LEU A 169 11.05 -0.04 0.97
C LEU A 169 10.06 -0.63 1.98
N ALA A 170 10.39 -0.58 3.27
CA ALA A 170 9.48 -1.01 4.33
C ALA A 170 8.25 -0.09 4.44
N SER A 171 8.41 1.23 4.30
CA SER A 171 7.28 2.18 4.35
C SER A 171 6.34 2.06 3.15
N LEU A 172 6.85 1.68 1.97
CA LEU A 172 6.02 1.39 0.80
C LEU A 172 5.04 0.24 1.03
N ARG A 173 5.32 -0.67 1.97
CA ARG A 173 4.38 -1.73 2.41
C ARG A 173 3.22 -1.21 3.26
N TYR A 174 3.28 0.04 3.69
CA TYR A 174 2.20 0.68 4.40
C TYR A 174 1.45 1.67 3.49
N ASN A 175 2.01 1.94 2.31
CA ASN A 175 1.36 2.74 1.29
C ASN A 175 0.46 1.85 0.43
N TYR A 176 -0.84 1.84 0.78
CA TYR A 176 -1.88 1.09 0.08
C TYR A 176 -1.89 1.32 -1.44
N LEU A 177 -1.46 2.49 -1.89
CA LEU A 177 -1.35 2.83 -3.31
C LEU A 177 -0.49 1.83 -4.07
N TYR A 178 0.66 1.47 -3.51
CA TYR A 178 1.66 0.65 -4.18
C TYR A 178 1.53 -0.83 -3.81
N GLU A 179 1.18 -1.15 -2.56
CA GLU A 179 1.08 -2.56 -2.17
C GLU A 179 -0.08 -3.29 -2.87
N ALA A 180 -1.24 -2.64 -3.09
CA ALA A 180 -2.36 -3.27 -3.78
C ALA A 180 -2.01 -3.74 -5.20
N LEU A 181 -1.03 -3.09 -5.85
CA LEU A 181 -0.55 -3.44 -7.18
C LEU A 181 0.48 -4.58 -7.18
N LEU A 182 1.02 -4.93 -6.01
CA LEU A 182 2.14 -5.87 -5.84
C LEU A 182 1.73 -7.04 -4.93
N ALA A 183 0.53 -7.57 -5.16
CA ALA A 183 -0.01 -8.65 -4.34
C ALA A 183 0.94 -9.86 -4.27
N ASN A 184 1.20 -10.35 -3.06
CA ASN A 184 2.04 -11.53 -2.80
C ASN A 184 1.25 -12.84 -2.97
N CYS A 185 0.61 -13.01 -4.12
CA CYS A 185 -0.27 -14.15 -4.42
C CYS A 185 0.19 -14.96 -5.64
N TYR A 186 1.28 -14.55 -6.31
CA TYR A 186 1.75 -15.24 -7.51
C TYR A 186 2.43 -16.57 -7.16
N GLY A 187 2.30 -17.56 -8.04
CA GLY A 187 2.80 -18.93 -7.81
C GLY A 187 1.94 -19.76 -6.85
N GLN A 188 0.87 -19.20 -6.29
CA GLN A 188 -0.07 -19.91 -5.41
C GLN A 188 -1.25 -20.46 -6.21
N HIS A 189 -1.77 -21.60 -5.74
CA HIS A 189 -2.97 -22.23 -6.28
C HIS A 189 -4.20 -21.73 -5.51
N PHE A 190 -5.16 -21.21 -6.25
CA PHE A 190 -6.45 -20.77 -5.74
C PHE A 190 -7.55 -21.61 -6.35
N GLU A 191 -8.55 -21.95 -5.55
CA GLU A 191 -9.73 -22.67 -6.00
C GLU A 191 -10.90 -21.69 -6.00
N SER A 192 -11.75 -21.78 -7.04
CA SER A 192 -13.04 -21.09 -7.03
C SER A 192 -13.79 -21.42 -5.74
N GLY A 193 -14.59 -20.51 -5.20
CA GLY A 193 -15.35 -20.73 -3.96
C GLY A 193 -14.52 -21.26 -2.77
N VAL A 194 -13.22 -20.96 -2.71
CA VAL A 194 -12.42 -21.07 -1.48
C VAL A 194 -12.04 -19.67 -1.06
N ARG A 195 -12.19 -19.41 0.24
CA ARG A 195 -11.76 -18.19 0.89
C ARG A 195 -10.37 -18.40 1.47
N TYR A 196 -9.48 -17.51 1.06
CA TYR A 196 -8.11 -17.48 1.52
C TYR A 196 -7.88 -16.28 2.41
N GLU A 197 -7.11 -16.46 3.48
CA GLU A 197 -6.80 -15.38 4.42
C GLU A 197 -5.31 -15.29 4.69
N GLN A 198 -4.84 -14.06 4.89
CA GLN A 198 -3.54 -13.79 5.46
C GLN A 198 -3.61 -12.67 6.50
N PRO A 199 -2.89 -12.80 7.63
CA PRO A 199 -2.71 -11.68 8.55
C PRO A 199 -1.71 -10.69 7.96
N ARG A 200 -2.01 -9.40 8.06
CA ARG A 200 -1.11 -8.33 7.65
C ARG A 200 -0.86 -7.41 8.84
N ARG A 201 0.41 -7.12 9.09
CA ARG A 201 0.85 -6.22 10.17
C ARG A 201 1.39 -4.93 9.58
N PHE A 202 0.87 -3.82 10.07
CA PHE A 202 1.36 -2.46 9.86
C PHE A 202 2.13 -2.10 11.12
N ALA A 203 3.42 -2.41 11.12
CA ALA A 203 4.25 -2.16 12.30
C ALA A 203 4.44 -0.66 12.48
N HIS A 204 4.37 -0.19 13.72
CA HIS A 204 4.51 1.23 14.05
C HIS A 204 3.56 2.14 13.26
N PHE A 205 2.33 1.68 13.03
CA PHE A 205 1.30 2.51 12.38
C PHE A 205 1.08 3.81 13.19
N PHE A 206 1.13 3.70 14.52
CA PHE A 206 1.54 4.79 15.41
C PHE A 206 2.85 4.39 16.09
N SER A 207 3.56 5.35 16.71
CA SER A 207 4.88 5.14 17.35
C SER A 207 5.00 3.79 18.08
N ASP A 208 3.98 3.45 18.87
CA ASP A 208 3.95 2.27 19.74
C ASP A 208 2.78 1.31 19.44
N THR A 209 2.10 1.47 18.29
CA THR A 209 0.92 0.66 17.95
C THR A 209 1.09 0.01 16.58
N ASP A 210 1.15 -1.32 16.59
CA ASP A 210 1.03 -2.13 15.39
C ASP A 210 -0.46 -2.29 15.02
N LEU A 211 -0.81 -1.95 13.79
CA LEU A 211 -2.16 -2.21 13.27
C LEU A 211 -2.19 -3.56 12.57
N TRP A 212 -3.13 -4.42 12.92
CA TRP A 212 -3.28 -5.74 12.32
C TRP A 212 -4.54 -5.81 11.46
N LEU A 213 -4.38 -6.18 10.20
CA LEU A 213 -5.48 -6.50 9.30
C LEU A 213 -5.55 -8.00 9.04
N ALA A 214 -6.75 -8.46 8.70
CA ALA A 214 -6.96 -9.74 8.04
C ALA A 214 -7.43 -9.48 6.61
N GLU A 215 -6.57 -9.81 5.66
CA GLU A 215 -6.88 -9.76 4.24
C GLU A 215 -7.51 -11.07 3.81
N ARG A 216 -8.51 -10.95 2.93
CA ARG A 216 -9.30 -12.04 2.41
C ARG A 216 -9.28 -12.00 0.91
N LEU A 217 -8.82 -13.09 0.30
CA LEU A 217 -8.91 -13.32 -1.13
C LEU A 217 -10.04 -14.30 -1.44
N THR A 218 -10.83 -13.97 -2.46
CA THR A 218 -11.80 -14.87 -3.08
C THR A 218 -11.65 -14.82 -4.59
N VAL A 219 -11.69 -15.98 -5.24
CA VAL A 219 -11.74 -16.05 -6.70
C VAL A 219 -13.17 -15.74 -7.14
N ALA A 220 -13.32 -14.67 -7.91
CA ALA A 220 -14.60 -14.24 -8.45
C ALA A 220 -14.84 -14.84 -9.84
N ALA A 221 -16.05 -14.68 -10.36
CA ALA A 221 -16.37 -15.06 -11.73
C ALA A 221 -15.42 -14.33 -12.71
N PRO A 222 -14.83 -15.03 -13.68
CA PRO A 222 -13.87 -14.43 -14.59
C PRO A 222 -14.56 -13.39 -15.49
N PRO A 223 -13.94 -12.23 -15.73
CA PRO A 223 -14.54 -11.16 -16.54
C PRO A 223 -14.53 -11.51 -18.04
N ALA A 224 -13.70 -12.46 -18.45
CA ALA A 224 -13.59 -12.98 -19.81
C ALA A 224 -12.93 -14.39 -19.79
N PRO A 225 -13.10 -15.21 -20.83
CA PRO A 225 -12.39 -16.48 -20.95
C PRO A 225 -10.87 -16.32 -20.83
N GLY A 226 -10.22 -17.20 -20.05
CA GLY A 226 -8.77 -17.15 -19.80
C GLY A 226 -8.30 -16.02 -18.87
N ARG A 227 -9.23 -15.24 -18.29
CA ARG A 227 -8.94 -14.25 -17.23
C ARG A 227 -9.40 -14.79 -15.88
N VAL A 228 -8.82 -14.23 -14.82
CA VAL A 228 -9.20 -14.50 -13.43
C VAL A 228 -9.52 -13.16 -12.78
N ALA A 229 -10.62 -13.09 -12.03
CA ALA A 229 -10.86 -11.98 -11.12
C ALA A 229 -10.63 -12.45 -9.69
N LEU A 230 -9.94 -11.62 -8.92
CA LEU A 230 -9.70 -11.81 -7.50
C LEU A 230 -10.34 -10.65 -6.76
N HIS A 231 -11.19 -10.94 -5.79
CA HIS A 231 -11.70 -9.95 -4.87
C HIS A 231 -10.88 -10.03 -3.59
N CYS A 232 -10.29 -8.90 -3.21
CA CYS A 232 -9.54 -8.75 -1.97
C CYS A 232 -10.30 -7.80 -1.04
N ASP A 233 -10.68 -8.28 0.13
CA ASP A 233 -11.29 -7.49 1.19
C ASP A 233 -10.39 -7.49 2.42
N GLY A 234 -10.26 -6.34 3.09
CA GLY A 234 -9.52 -6.20 4.34
C GLY A 234 -10.43 -5.79 5.50
N HIS A 235 -10.15 -6.27 6.70
CA HIS A 235 -10.78 -5.77 7.92
C HIS A 235 -9.78 -5.67 9.07
N LEU A 236 -10.00 -4.71 9.96
CA LEU A 236 -9.21 -4.56 11.18
C LEU A 236 -9.39 -5.79 12.06
N HIS A 237 -8.28 -6.33 12.54
CA HIS A 237 -8.28 -7.45 13.47
C HIS A 237 -8.16 -6.91 14.90
N ASP A 238 -9.26 -6.40 15.44
CA ASP A 238 -9.31 -5.69 16.73
C ASP A 238 -8.59 -6.43 17.87
N ALA A 239 -8.77 -7.75 17.96
CA ALA A 239 -8.12 -8.55 19.03
C ALA A 239 -6.58 -8.62 18.95
N ARG A 240 -5.98 -8.23 17.81
CA ARG A 240 -4.52 -8.21 17.60
C ARG A 240 -3.95 -6.81 17.54
N THR A 241 -4.78 -5.81 17.29
CA THR A 241 -4.40 -4.40 17.34
C THR A 241 -4.53 -3.93 18.79
N PRO A 242 -3.43 -3.71 19.53
CA PRO A 242 -3.53 -3.23 20.90
C PRO A 242 -4.28 -1.90 20.90
N ALA A 243 -5.32 -1.79 21.72
CA ALA A 243 -5.97 -0.49 21.94
C ALA A 243 -4.92 0.45 22.51
N THR A 244 -4.79 1.64 21.94
CA THR A 244 -4.01 2.70 22.56
C THR A 244 -4.52 2.88 23.98
N PRO A 245 -3.68 2.75 25.03
CA PRO A 245 -4.12 2.98 26.39
C PRO A 245 -4.69 4.40 26.45
N ASN A 246 -5.98 4.50 26.75
CA ASN A 246 -6.65 5.79 26.86
C ASN A 246 -6.01 6.55 28.04
N PRO A 247 -5.26 7.64 27.82
CA PRO A 247 -4.55 8.32 28.91
C PRO A 247 -5.53 8.99 29.91
N GLY A 248 -6.83 8.99 29.63
CA GLY A 248 -7.88 9.51 30.50
C GLY A 248 -8.65 8.49 31.35
N ARG A 249 -8.33 7.19 31.30
CA ARG A 249 -8.93 6.19 32.21
C ARG A 249 -7.93 5.78 33.28
N THR A 250 -7.75 6.62 34.29
CA THR A 250 -7.37 6.12 35.61
C THR A 250 -8.52 5.25 36.10
N ASN A 251 -8.28 3.94 36.20
CA ASN A 251 -9.16 3.05 36.94
C ASN A 251 -9.10 3.49 38.41
N ALA A 252 -10.06 4.31 38.83
CA ALA A 252 -10.44 4.39 40.22
C ALA A 252 -11.26 3.12 40.53
N SER A 253 -10.60 2.11 41.09
CA SER A 253 -11.18 1.05 41.93
C SER A 253 -10.05 0.34 42.68
#